data_AF-A0A954TMT3-F1
#
_entry.id   AF-A0A954TMT3-F1
#
_cell.length_a   1.000
_cell.length_b   1.000
_cell.length_c   1.000
_cell.angle_alpha   90.00
_cell.angle_beta   90.00
_cell.angle_gamma   90.00
#
_symmetry.space_group_name_H-M   'P 1'
#
loop_
_entity.id
_entity.type
_entity.pdbx_description
1 polymer ?
#
loop_
_entity_poly.entity_id
_entity_poly.type
_entity_poly.pdbx_seq_one_letter_code
_entity_poly.pdbx_strand_id
1 'polypeptide(L)'
;NHFGECEVVSLAQDPQKRAIAERFGLVEGRVAFLSHCGSRGLGHTLASRQFKTLKAHFQKTGLGFPGGDADLVYAELGTAEAFHYLCDMALGANFATVNHLLINQLVLEAFQQVLPGTQGNLVYFISHNIARQETQDGRQMWVHRKGATRAMPAGHPELKRTPFADCGHPILLPGNPRDGSAVMVALPGAVQSGYSVNHGAGRALSRRGAIKNLHQSQVDRELEAHDILSNCRYYPRDEAPAAYKDFNEVLQSVQLAGLATEVARLRARFVLKDGSTPDD
;
A
#
# COMPACT_ATOMS: atom_id res chain seq x y z
N ASN A 1 -8.35 -4.03 -5.06
CA ASN A 1 -7.21 -4.87 -4.68
C ASN A 1 -7.11 -4.89 -3.16
N HIS A 2 -8.17 -5.25 -2.43
CA HIS A 2 -8.08 -5.44 -0.98
C HIS A 2 -7.85 -6.92 -0.68
N PHE A 3 -7.01 -7.23 0.30
CA PHE A 3 -6.68 -8.59 0.72
C PHE A 3 -6.00 -8.62 2.10
N GLY A 4 -5.91 -9.82 2.67
CA GLY A 4 -4.93 -10.18 3.70
C GLY A 4 -4.10 -11.35 3.21
N GLU A 5 -2.78 -11.34 3.40
CA GLU A 5 -1.90 -12.41 2.93
C GLU A 5 -1.03 -12.92 4.09
N CYS A 6 -1.04 -14.23 4.31
CA CYS A 6 -0.06 -14.90 5.15
C CYS A 6 1.11 -15.32 4.26
N GLU A 7 2.27 -14.77 4.52
CA GLU A 7 3.44 -14.90 3.67
C GLU A 7 4.64 -15.42 4.45
N VAL A 8 5.47 -16.24 3.81
CA VAL A 8 6.74 -16.71 4.40
C VAL A 8 7.82 -15.70 4.09
N VAL A 9 8.52 -15.24 5.12
CA VAL A 9 9.61 -14.26 5.03
C VAL A 9 10.88 -14.93 4.49
N SER A 10 11.48 -14.32 3.46
CA SER A 10 12.84 -14.59 3.02
C SER A 10 13.65 -13.30 3.01
N LEU A 11 14.71 -13.24 3.79
CA LEU A 11 15.55 -12.07 3.94
C LEU A 11 16.57 -11.97 2.81
N ALA A 12 17.00 -10.75 2.51
CA ALA A 12 18.11 -10.53 1.59
C ALA A 12 19.39 -11.23 2.09
N GLN A 13 20.18 -11.75 1.15
CA GLN A 13 21.46 -12.41 1.45
C GLN A 13 22.57 -11.41 1.80
N ASP A 14 22.45 -10.16 1.33
CA ASP A 14 23.37 -9.09 1.67
C ASP A 14 23.30 -8.80 3.19
N PRO A 15 24.43 -8.82 3.93
CA PRO A 15 24.43 -8.69 5.39
C PRO A 15 23.83 -7.37 5.89
N GLN A 16 24.04 -6.26 5.18
CA GLN A 16 23.50 -4.97 5.59
C GLN A 16 21.99 -4.93 5.41
N LYS A 17 21.49 -5.40 4.27
CA LYS A 17 20.04 -5.48 4.00
C LYS A 17 19.34 -6.43 4.97
N ARG A 18 19.98 -7.57 5.26
CA ARG A 18 19.49 -8.53 6.25
C ARG A 18 19.34 -7.90 7.64
N ALA A 19 20.37 -7.19 8.11
CA ALA A 19 20.33 -6.51 9.40
C ALA A 19 19.22 -5.45 9.47
N ILE A 20 18.93 -4.75 8.36
CA ILE A 20 17.81 -3.81 8.29
C ILE A 20 16.47 -4.54 8.42
N ALA A 21 16.27 -5.65 7.69
CA ALA A 21 15.05 -6.44 7.78
C ALA A 21 14.83 -7.00 9.20
N GLU A 22 15.89 -7.49 9.85
CA GLU A 22 15.86 -7.96 11.23
C GLU A 22 15.52 -6.82 12.21
N ARG A 23 16.04 -5.59 11.99
CA ARG A 23 15.65 -4.39 12.76
C ARG A 23 14.19 -4.00 12.59
N PHE A 24 13.57 -4.35 11.46
CA PHE A 24 12.12 -4.20 11.26
C PHE A 24 11.30 -5.27 12.00
N GLY A 25 11.95 -6.29 12.56
CA GLY A 25 11.31 -7.42 13.24
C GLY A 25 10.99 -8.60 12.32
N LEU A 26 11.52 -8.62 11.09
CA LEU A 26 11.37 -9.74 10.16
C LEU A 26 12.38 -10.84 10.50
N VAL A 27 11.96 -12.09 10.35
CA VAL A 27 12.80 -13.27 10.66
C VAL A 27 12.64 -14.30 9.54
N GLU A 28 13.77 -14.78 9.01
CA GLU A 28 13.82 -15.81 7.96
C GLU A 28 12.92 -17.01 8.29
N GLY A 29 12.12 -17.43 7.31
CA GLY A 29 11.25 -18.61 7.43
C GLY A 29 10.04 -18.44 8.34
N ARG A 30 9.88 -17.31 9.04
CA ARG A 30 8.66 -17.02 9.81
C ARG A 30 7.54 -16.49 8.92
N VAL A 31 6.34 -16.46 9.51
CA VAL A 31 5.14 -15.94 8.85
C VAL A 31 5.03 -14.45 9.12
N ALA A 32 4.83 -13.67 8.05
CA ALA A 32 4.34 -12.30 8.09
C ALA A 32 2.88 -12.28 7.63
N PHE A 33 2.09 -11.38 8.20
CA PHE A 33 0.74 -11.10 7.72
C PHE A 33 0.68 -9.69 7.14
N LEU A 34 0.30 -9.56 5.87
CA LEU A 34 0.13 -8.29 5.19
C LEU A 34 -1.35 -8.04 4.95
N SER A 35 -1.89 -6.98 5.55
CA SER A 35 -3.23 -6.48 5.23
C SER A 35 -3.12 -5.32 4.26
N HIS A 36 -3.83 -5.41 3.13
CA HIS A 36 -3.96 -4.32 2.17
C HIS A 36 -5.43 -3.92 2.08
N CYS A 37 -5.80 -2.83 2.75
CA CYS A 37 -7.14 -2.28 2.74
C CYS A 37 -7.09 -0.74 2.87
N GLY A 38 -8.20 -0.13 3.27
CA GLY A 38 -8.25 1.30 3.44
C GLY A 38 -9.47 1.74 4.24
N SER A 39 -9.97 2.92 3.93
CA SER A 39 -11.09 3.56 4.62
C SER A 39 -12.48 3.05 4.22
N ARG A 40 -12.54 1.91 3.50
CA ARG A 40 -13.77 1.27 2.99
C ARG A 40 -14.66 2.30 2.27
N GLY A 41 -15.99 2.13 2.31
CA GLY A 41 -16.94 3.04 1.69
C GLY A 41 -16.94 4.46 2.28
N LEU A 42 -16.47 4.63 3.52
CA LEU A 42 -16.42 5.94 4.19
C LEU A 42 -15.51 6.91 3.43
N GLY A 43 -14.26 6.51 3.17
CA GLY A 43 -13.31 7.39 2.47
C GLY A 43 -13.74 7.72 1.05
N HIS A 44 -14.35 6.76 0.35
CA HIS A 44 -14.92 7.01 -0.98
C HIS A 44 -16.04 8.06 -0.94
N THR A 45 -16.93 7.96 0.06
CA THR A 45 -18.03 8.92 0.24
C THR A 45 -17.49 10.32 0.57
N LEU A 46 -16.53 10.41 1.48
CA LEU A 46 -15.87 11.68 1.84
C LEU A 46 -15.22 12.33 0.63
N ALA A 47 -14.38 11.60 -0.11
CA ALA A 47 -13.73 12.11 -1.32
C ALA A 47 -14.74 12.55 -2.40
N SER A 48 -15.76 11.73 -2.68
CA SER A 48 -16.77 12.03 -3.70
C SER A 48 -17.56 13.30 -3.38
N ARG A 49 -17.89 13.51 -2.10
CA ARG A 49 -18.53 14.75 -1.64
C ARG A 49 -17.61 15.95 -1.78
N GLN A 50 -16.34 15.82 -1.43
CA GLN A 50 -15.35 16.88 -1.60
C GLN A 50 -15.17 17.27 -3.08
N PHE A 51 -15.05 16.29 -3.99
CA PHE A 51 -15.02 16.56 -5.43
C PHE A 51 -16.27 17.33 -5.90
N LYS A 52 -17.47 16.91 -5.48
CA LYS A 52 -18.71 17.61 -5.84
C LYS A 52 -18.72 19.06 -5.32
N THR A 53 -18.35 19.25 -4.06
CA THR A 53 -18.30 20.59 -3.42
C THR A 53 -17.30 21.50 -4.12
N LEU A 54 -16.08 21.02 -4.39
CA LEU A 54 -15.04 21.83 -5.04
C LEU A 54 -15.37 22.14 -6.51
N LYS A 55 -15.94 21.20 -7.26
CA LYS A 55 -16.44 21.49 -8.63
C LYS A 55 -17.50 22.57 -8.63
N ALA A 56 -18.45 22.52 -7.69
CA ALA A 56 -19.46 23.55 -7.54
C ALA A 56 -18.85 24.91 -7.12
N HIS A 57 -17.83 24.91 -6.26
CA HIS A 57 -17.09 26.11 -5.90
C HIS A 57 -16.46 26.74 -7.15
N PHE A 58 -15.73 25.97 -7.97
CA PHE A 58 -15.10 26.46 -9.21
C PHE A 58 -16.11 27.11 -10.15
N GLN A 59 -17.25 26.42 -10.38
CA GLN A 59 -18.32 26.93 -11.23
C GLN A 59 -18.92 28.23 -10.67
N LYS A 60 -19.14 28.31 -9.35
CA LYS A 60 -19.73 29.46 -8.68
C LYS A 60 -18.79 30.69 -8.70
N THR A 61 -17.50 30.48 -8.52
CA THR A 61 -16.49 31.56 -8.47
C THR A 61 -15.92 31.92 -9.83
N GLY A 62 -16.26 31.16 -10.88
CA GLY A 62 -15.71 31.35 -12.22
C GLY A 62 -14.24 30.96 -12.33
N LEU A 63 -13.71 30.17 -11.38
CA LEU A 63 -12.36 29.63 -11.47
C LEU A 63 -12.27 28.63 -12.63
N GLY A 64 -11.29 28.83 -13.50
CA GLY A 64 -10.99 27.88 -14.56
C GLY A 64 -10.48 26.56 -13.99
N PHE A 65 -10.97 25.44 -14.53
CA PHE A 65 -10.43 24.13 -14.20
C PHE A 65 -8.97 24.01 -14.69
N PRO A 66 -8.03 23.52 -13.86
CA PRO A 66 -6.64 23.33 -14.27
C PRO A 66 -6.55 22.41 -15.48
N GLY A 67 -5.90 22.88 -16.55
CA GLY A 67 -5.80 22.14 -17.81
C GLY A 67 -7.15 21.84 -18.48
N GLY A 68 -8.24 22.51 -18.07
CA GLY A 68 -9.60 22.21 -18.52
C GLY A 68 -10.21 20.93 -17.93
N ASP A 69 -9.56 20.31 -16.95
CA ASP A 69 -10.00 19.05 -16.35
C ASP A 69 -10.81 19.29 -15.07
N ALA A 70 -12.10 18.96 -15.13
CA ALA A 70 -13.01 19.09 -14.00
C ALA A 70 -12.68 18.16 -12.82
N ASP A 71 -11.82 17.14 -13.00
CA ASP A 71 -11.34 16.27 -11.93
C ASP A 71 -10.07 16.82 -11.23
N LEU A 72 -9.46 17.90 -11.73
CA LEU A 72 -8.31 18.57 -11.12
C LEU A 72 -8.69 19.77 -10.24
N VAL A 73 -9.83 19.68 -9.56
CA VAL A 73 -10.25 20.70 -8.58
C VAL A 73 -9.34 20.73 -7.35
N TYR A 74 -9.18 21.90 -6.75
CA TYR A 74 -8.37 22.11 -5.55
C TYR A 74 -9.00 23.16 -4.64
N ALA A 75 -8.45 23.34 -3.45
CA ALA A 75 -8.77 24.47 -2.58
C ALA A 75 -7.47 25.14 -2.14
N GLU A 76 -7.47 26.46 -2.08
CA GLU A 76 -6.32 27.21 -1.57
C GLU A 76 -6.19 27.00 -0.05
N LEU A 77 -4.98 26.79 0.44
CA LEU A 77 -4.74 26.60 1.87
C LEU A 77 -5.18 27.84 2.65
N GLY A 78 -5.78 27.63 3.83
CA GLY A 78 -6.34 28.71 4.64
C GLY A 78 -7.80 29.05 4.33
N THR A 79 -8.38 28.50 3.25
CA THR A 79 -9.82 28.60 2.97
C THR A 79 -10.64 27.59 3.79
N ALA A 80 -11.95 27.84 3.91
CA ALA A 80 -12.88 26.90 4.54
C ALA A 80 -12.95 25.58 3.75
N GLU A 81 -12.92 25.64 2.42
CA GLU A 81 -12.90 24.49 1.53
C GLU A 81 -11.69 23.59 1.81
N ALA A 82 -10.49 24.16 1.91
CA ALA A 82 -9.28 23.41 2.24
C ALA A 82 -9.36 22.81 3.64
N PHE A 83 -9.83 23.56 4.63
CA PHE A 83 -10.01 23.06 6.00
C PHE A 83 -10.94 21.85 6.03
N HIS A 84 -12.12 21.94 5.40
CA HIS A 84 -13.08 20.83 5.36
C HIS A 84 -12.52 19.61 4.65
N TYR A 85 -11.82 19.78 3.52
CA TYR A 85 -11.16 18.68 2.83
C TYR A 85 -10.12 17.98 3.73
N LEU A 86 -9.29 18.75 4.43
CA LEU A 86 -8.27 18.21 5.32
C LEU A 86 -8.89 17.45 6.50
N CYS A 87 -9.99 17.94 7.07
CA CYS A 87 -10.75 17.24 8.11
C CYS A 87 -11.32 15.90 7.59
N ASP A 88 -11.97 15.91 6.42
CA ASP A 88 -12.53 14.69 5.82
C ASP A 88 -11.45 13.67 5.48
N MET A 89 -10.32 14.13 4.92
CA MET A 89 -9.17 13.27 4.64
C MET A 89 -8.61 12.66 5.94
N ALA A 90 -8.44 13.46 6.99
CA ALA A 90 -7.95 12.99 8.28
C ALA A 90 -8.90 11.95 8.91
N LEU A 91 -10.22 12.18 8.82
CA LEU A 91 -11.23 11.22 9.26
C LEU A 91 -11.10 9.88 8.51
N GLY A 92 -10.99 9.93 7.19
CA GLY A 92 -10.77 8.73 6.37
C GLY A 92 -9.48 8.00 6.72
N ALA A 93 -8.38 8.74 6.93
CA ALA A 93 -7.08 8.17 7.29
C ALA A 93 -7.08 7.51 8.68
N ASN A 94 -7.73 8.14 9.66
CA ASN A 94 -7.86 7.60 11.01
C ASN A 94 -8.72 6.33 11.00
N PHE A 95 -9.84 6.33 10.28
CA PHE A 95 -10.66 5.13 10.11
C PHE A 95 -9.85 3.98 9.47
N ALA A 96 -9.11 4.26 8.40
CA ALA A 96 -8.27 3.27 7.75
C ALA A 96 -7.23 2.69 8.72
N THR A 97 -6.59 3.54 9.53
CA THR A 97 -5.60 3.12 10.52
C THR A 97 -6.20 2.16 11.54
N VAL A 98 -7.33 2.51 12.15
CA VAL A 98 -8.03 1.65 13.12
C VAL A 98 -8.49 0.35 12.46
N ASN A 99 -9.03 0.41 11.24
CA ASN A 99 -9.46 -0.76 10.49
C ASN A 99 -8.30 -1.75 10.28
N HIS A 100 -7.11 -1.26 9.88
CA HIS A 100 -5.93 -2.11 9.77
C HIS A 100 -5.51 -2.71 11.12
N LEU A 101 -5.43 -1.91 12.18
CA LEU A 101 -5.04 -2.42 13.50
C LEU A 101 -5.99 -3.52 14.00
N LEU A 102 -7.31 -3.32 13.82
CA LEU A 102 -8.31 -4.31 14.20
C LEU A 102 -8.20 -5.59 13.38
N ILE A 103 -8.04 -5.49 12.05
CA ILE A 103 -7.85 -6.66 11.19
C ILE A 103 -6.62 -7.47 11.62
N ASN A 104 -5.49 -6.82 11.88
CA ASN A 104 -4.27 -7.52 12.30
C ASN A 104 -4.45 -8.19 13.67
N GLN A 105 -5.14 -7.54 14.61
CA GLN A 105 -5.44 -8.11 15.92
C GLN A 105 -6.35 -9.35 15.81
N LEU A 106 -7.43 -9.26 15.03
CA LEU A 106 -8.35 -10.39 14.82
C LEU A 106 -7.67 -11.57 14.12
N VAL A 107 -6.77 -11.29 13.18
CA VAL A 107 -5.99 -12.34 12.52
C VAL A 107 -5.03 -13.00 13.51
N LEU A 108 -4.34 -12.22 14.35
CA LEU A 108 -3.48 -12.79 15.40
C LEU A 108 -4.29 -13.68 16.37
N GLU A 109 -5.50 -13.26 16.76
CA GLU A 109 -6.41 -14.07 17.58
C GLU A 109 -6.81 -15.37 16.87
N ALA A 110 -7.12 -15.32 15.57
CA ALA A 110 -7.43 -16.52 14.79
C ALA A 110 -6.23 -17.48 14.72
N PHE A 111 -5.01 -16.96 14.55
CA PHE A 111 -3.79 -17.77 14.65
C PHE A 111 -3.62 -18.39 16.03
N GLN A 112 -3.90 -17.65 17.11
CA GLN A 112 -3.78 -18.17 18.48
C GLN A 112 -4.81 -19.25 18.80
N GLN A 113 -6.00 -19.21 18.20
CA GLN A 113 -7.01 -20.27 18.35
C GLN A 113 -6.56 -21.59 17.73
N VAL A 114 -5.90 -21.55 16.57
CA VAL A 114 -5.42 -22.74 15.85
C VAL A 114 -4.05 -23.20 16.35
N LEU A 115 -3.18 -22.24 16.69
CA LEU A 115 -1.80 -22.42 17.14
C LEU A 115 -1.59 -21.68 18.48
N PRO A 116 -1.98 -22.29 19.62
CA PRO A 116 -1.83 -21.68 20.93
C PRO A 116 -0.40 -21.23 21.22
N GLY A 117 -0.26 -20.02 21.78
CA GLY A 117 1.04 -19.41 22.07
C GLY A 117 1.65 -18.58 20.94
N THR A 118 0.98 -18.48 19.78
CA THR A 118 1.41 -17.58 18.70
C THR A 118 1.50 -16.13 19.18
N GLN A 119 2.61 -15.47 18.86
CA GLN A 119 2.84 -14.05 19.14
C GLN A 119 3.05 -13.30 17.83
N GLY A 120 2.64 -12.03 17.79
CA GLY A 120 2.80 -11.16 16.64
C GLY A 120 3.19 -9.76 17.09
N ASN A 121 4.01 -9.09 16.28
CA ASN A 121 4.38 -7.69 16.46
C ASN A 121 4.06 -6.94 15.17
N LEU A 122 3.56 -5.70 15.30
CA LEU A 122 3.34 -4.85 14.14
C LEU A 122 4.69 -4.37 13.60
N VAL A 123 5.01 -4.76 12.36
CA VAL A 123 6.22 -4.30 11.65
C VAL A 123 6.08 -2.83 11.27
N TYR A 124 5.06 -2.50 10.48
CA TYR A 124 4.81 -1.13 10.04
C TYR A 124 3.39 -0.96 9.50
N PHE A 125 2.90 0.28 9.51
CA PHE A 125 1.71 0.69 8.79
C PHE A 125 2.07 1.84 7.85
N ILE A 126 1.69 1.72 6.58
CA ILE A 126 1.98 2.73 5.57
C ILE A 126 0.79 2.97 4.63
N SER A 127 0.47 4.24 4.40
CA SER A 127 -0.58 4.66 3.48
C SER A 127 -0.01 4.92 2.09
N HIS A 128 -0.80 4.62 1.05
CA HIS A 128 -0.44 4.93 -0.34
C HIS A 128 -1.39 5.91 -1.05
N ASN A 129 -2.45 6.35 -0.36
CA ASN A 129 -3.40 7.38 -0.80
C ASN A 129 -3.60 8.38 0.33
N ILE A 130 -2.82 9.45 0.36
CA ILE A 130 -2.85 10.44 1.43
C ILE A 130 -2.19 11.76 0.99
N ALA A 131 -2.61 12.88 1.57
CA ALA A 131 -1.83 14.11 1.59
C ALA A 131 -1.27 14.36 2.99
N ARG A 132 0.00 14.74 3.11
CA ARG A 132 0.63 15.08 4.40
C ARG A 132 1.54 16.28 4.26
N GLN A 133 1.66 17.06 5.33
CA GLN A 133 2.71 18.06 5.44
C GLN A 133 4.04 17.37 5.69
N GLU A 134 5.02 17.64 4.85
CA GLU A 134 6.36 17.08 4.92
C GLU A 134 7.38 18.17 4.60
N THR A 135 8.59 18.01 5.14
CA THR A 135 9.69 18.92 4.81
C THR A 135 10.31 18.51 3.48
N GLN A 136 10.24 19.39 2.50
CA GLN A 136 10.77 19.19 1.15
C GLN A 136 11.62 20.43 0.80
N ASP A 137 12.88 20.24 0.43
CA ASP A 137 13.84 21.32 0.14
C ASP A 137 13.90 22.43 1.21
N GLY A 138 13.81 22.03 2.48
CA GLY A 138 13.83 22.94 3.63
C GLY A 138 12.52 23.70 3.88
N ARG A 139 11.45 23.42 3.14
CA ARG A 139 10.13 24.06 3.27
C ARG A 139 9.07 23.04 3.67
N GLN A 140 8.06 23.49 4.42
CA GLN A 140 6.87 22.68 4.69
C GLN A 140 5.96 22.68 3.47
N MET A 141 5.72 21.51 2.88
CA MET A 141 4.88 21.34 1.70
C MET A 141 3.86 20.22 1.91
N TRP A 142 2.68 20.35 1.29
CA TRP A 142 1.71 19.25 1.24
C TRP A 142 2.08 18.29 0.11
N VAL A 143 2.54 17.10 0.48
CA VAL A 143 2.89 16.04 -0.46
C VAL A 143 1.66 15.16 -0.69
N HIS A 144 1.13 15.18 -1.90
CA HIS A 144 0.00 14.35 -2.32
C HIS A 144 0.52 13.03 -2.90
N ARG A 145 0.11 11.91 -2.30
CA ARG A 145 0.40 10.58 -2.82
C ARG A 145 -0.88 9.87 -3.18
N LYS A 146 -0.97 9.41 -4.42
CA LYS A 146 -2.05 8.55 -4.93
C LYS A 146 -1.42 7.36 -5.63
N GLY A 147 -1.54 6.18 -5.03
CA GLY A 147 -0.82 4.97 -5.46
C GLY A 147 0.69 5.04 -5.25
N ALA A 148 1.16 5.82 -4.28
CA ALA A 148 2.57 5.94 -3.92
C ALA A 148 2.75 5.96 -2.41
N THR A 149 3.79 5.35 -1.89
CA THR A 149 4.12 5.33 -0.46
C THR A 149 5.25 6.29 -0.15
N ARG A 150 5.30 6.77 1.09
CA ARG A 150 6.47 7.49 1.61
C ARG A 150 7.72 6.58 1.59
N ALA A 151 8.89 7.16 1.42
CA ALA A 151 10.18 6.47 1.31
C ALA A 151 11.30 7.34 1.90
N MET A 152 11.31 7.52 3.22
CA MET A 152 12.35 8.31 3.88
C MET A 152 13.57 7.45 4.23
N PRO A 153 14.77 7.83 3.77
CA PRO A 153 15.99 7.05 4.02
C PRO A 153 16.52 7.24 5.44
N ALA A 154 17.52 6.44 5.80
CA ALA A 154 18.32 6.64 7.00
C ALA A 154 18.81 8.09 7.12
N GLY A 155 18.80 8.63 8.33
CA GLY A 155 19.21 10.00 8.64
C GLY A 155 18.18 11.08 8.30
N HIS A 156 17.04 10.73 7.69
CA HIS A 156 16.02 11.73 7.36
C HIS A 156 15.48 12.41 8.64
N PRO A 157 15.37 13.75 8.68
CA PRO A 157 14.99 14.48 9.90
C PRO A 157 13.66 14.03 10.53
N GLU A 158 12.67 13.67 9.71
CA GLU A 158 11.37 13.17 10.20
C GLU A 158 11.46 11.80 10.90
N LEU A 159 12.55 11.05 10.71
CA LEU A 159 12.76 9.75 11.36
C LEU A 159 13.56 9.84 12.67
N LYS A 160 14.13 11.00 13.01
CA LYS A 160 15.06 11.18 14.16
C LYS A 160 14.53 10.64 15.49
N ARG A 161 13.21 10.66 15.70
CA ARG A 161 12.55 10.20 16.94
C ARG A 161 11.87 8.84 16.80
N THR A 162 12.24 8.08 15.78
CA THR A 162 11.67 6.76 15.48
C THR A 162 12.76 5.68 15.56
N PRO A 163 12.40 4.40 15.73
CA PRO A 163 13.37 3.30 15.65
C PRO A 163 14.09 3.20 14.30
N PHE A 164 13.59 3.91 13.30
CA PHE A 164 14.04 3.90 11.91
C PHE A 164 15.04 5.01 11.58
N ALA A 165 15.49 5.79 12.56
CA ALA A 165 16.40 6.92 12.36
C ALA A 165 17.66 6.55 11.54
N ASP A 166 18.29 5.41 11.85
CA ASP A 166 19.58 5.04 11.23
C ASP A 166 19.45 4.07 10.06
N CYS A 167 18.24 3.56 9.78
CA CYS A 167 18.02 2.60 8.71
C CYS A 167 17.02 3.04 7.65
N GLY A 168 16.16 4.03 7.92
CA GLY A 168 14.98 4.32 7.10
C GLY A 168 13.80 3.45 7.50
N HIS A 169 12.58 3.91 7.22
CA HIS A 169 11.38 3.16 7.61
C HIS A 169 11.05 2.05 6.59
N PRO A 170 10.31 1.00 6.99
CA PRO A 170 9.85 -0.03 6.08
C PRO A 170 8.94 0.53 4.98
N ILE A 171 9.12 0.04 3.76
CA ILE A 171 8.24 0.26 2.62
C ILE A 171 7.63 -1.10 2.29
N LEU A 172 6.30 -1.19 2.34
CA LEU A 172 5.57 -2.43 2.10
C LEU A 172 4.97 -2.39 0.70
N LEU A 173 5.48 -3.22 -0.22
CA LEU A 173 5.02 -3.30 -1.60
C LEU A 173 4.29 -4.61 -1.84
N PRO A 174 2.95 -4.63 -1.83
CA PRO A 174 2.18 -5.76 -2.34
C PRO A 174 2.42 -6.00 -3.84
N GLY A 175 2.72 -7.24 -4.20
CA GLY A 175 2.76 -7.68 -5.59
C GLY A 175 1.43 -8.30 -6.00
N ASN A 176 1.44 -9.63 -6.12
CA ASN A 176 0.26 -10.47 -6.36
C ASN A 176 0.49 -11.81 -5.64
N PRO A 177 -0.54 -12.67 -5.49
CA PRO A 177 -0.39 -13.91 -4.72
C PRO A 177 0.79 -14.79 -5.12
N ARG A 178 1.13 -14.86 -6.42
CA ARG A 178 2.21 -15.72 -6.92
C ARG A 178 3.57 -15.15 -6.60
N ASP A 179 3.77 -13.87 -6.91
CA ASP A 179 5.06 -13.20 -6.76
C ASP A 179 5.29 -12.69 -5.32
N GLY A 180 4.22 -12.69 -4.52
CA GLY A 180 4.16 -12.24 -3.13
C GLY A 180 4.36 -10.74 -2.99
N SER A 181 4.94 -10.34 -1.87
CA SER A 181 5.18 -8.95 -1.51
C SER A 181 6.66 -8.69 -1.25
N ALA A 182 7.08 -7.42 -1.30
CA ALA A 182 8.44 -7.01 -0.98
C ALA A 182 8.44 -6.02 0.19
N VAL A 183 9.40 -6.17 1.08
CA VAL A 183 9.75 -5.15 2.07
C VAL A 183 11.02 -4.46 1.60
N MET A 184 10.92 -3.15 1.41
CA MET A 184 12.02 -2.32 0.96
C MET A 184 12.39 -1.27 2.00
N VAL A 185 13.52 -0.63 1.78
CA VAL A 185 13.96 0.55 2.52
C VAL A 185 14.47 1.61 1.55
N ALA A 186 14.17 2.87 1.85
CA ALA A 186 14.55 3.97 0.99
C ALA A 186 16.07 4.20 0.97
N LEU A 187 16.58 4.58 -0.19
CA LEU A 187 17.94 5.03 -0.42
C LEU A 187 17.98 6.57 -0.47
N PRO A 188 19.17 7.20 -0.33
CA PRO A 188 19.28 8.66 -0.41
C PRO A 188 18.72 9.27 -1.70
N GLY A 189 18.75 8.51 -2.82
CA GLY A 189 18.18 8.95 -4.09
C GLY A 189 16.66 9.18 -4.07
N ALA A 190 15.94 8.68 -3.05
CA ALA A 190 14.51 8.91 -2.86
C ALA A 190 14.14 10.41 -2.84
N VAL A 191 15.07 11.31 -2.50
CA VAL A 191 14.85 12.76 -2.59
C VAL A 191 14.34 13.22 -3.97
N GLN A 192 14.77 12.57 -5.06
CA GLN A 192 14.36 12.90 -6.44
C GLN A 192 12.86 12.68 -6.69
N SER A 193 12.20 11.92 -5.83
CA SER A 193 10.77 11.58 -5.88
C SER A 193 9.96 12.25 -4.76
N GLY A 194 10.53 13.23 -4.07
CA GLY A 194 9.96 13.80 -2.86
C GLY A 194 9.82 12.75 -1.76
N TYR A 195 10.80 11.85 -1.64
CA TYR A 195 10.79 10.71 -0.72
C TYR A 195 9.56 9.81 -0.91
N SER A 196 9.33 9.34 -2.15
CA SER A 196 8.17 8.51 -2.50
C SER A 196 8.53 7.36 -3.45
N VAL A 197 7.87 6.23 -3.31
CA VAL A 197 7.96 5.13 -4.29
C VAL A 197 6.57 4.61 -4.65
N ASN A 198 6.46 3.77 -5.67
CA ASN A 198 5.20 3.09 -6.02
C ASN A 198 4.67 2.28 -4.82
N HIS A 199 3.39 1.94 -4.83
CA HIS A 199 2.76 1.18 -3.73
C HIS A 199 2.64 -0.33 -3.97
N GLY A 200 3.02 -0.83 -5.15
CA GLY A 200 2.83 -2.22 -5.54
C GLY A 200 3.02 -2.45 -7.04
N ALA A 201 2.72 -3.65 -7.52
CA ALA A 201 2.92 -4.04 -8.92
C ALA A 201 2.12 -3.17 -9.92
N GLY A 202 0.91 -2.76 -9.54
CA GLY A 202 -0.01 -2.07 -10.44
C GLY A 202 -0.59 -2.99 -11.51
N ARG A 203 -1.74 -2.60 -12.06
CA ARG A 203 -2.48 -3.44 -13.01
C ARG A 203 -1.91 -3.33 -14.42
N ALA A 204 -1.82 -4.46 -15.11
CA ALA A 204 -1.58 -4.53 -16.55
C ALA A 204 -2.93 -4.60 -17.31
N LEU A 205 -3.94 -5.24 -16.72
CA LEU A 205 -5.29 -5.37 -17.28
C LEU A 205 -6.32 -4.60 -16.45
N SER A 206 -7.29 -3.98 -17.14
CA SER A 206 -8.51 -3.52 -16.46
C SER A 206 -9.27 -4.70 -15.84
N ARG A 207 -10.11 -4.47 -14.83
CA ARG A 207 -10.89 -5.54 -14.20
C ARG A 207 -11.74 -6.32 -15.21
N ARG A 208 -12.49 -5.58 -16.03
CA ARG A 208 -13.29 -6.14 -17.13
C ARG A 208 -12.43 -6.89 -18.15
N GLY A 209 -11.24 -6.37 -18.46
CA GLY A 209 -10.29 -7.03 -19.35
C GLY A 209 -9.80 -8.37 -18.80
N ALA A 210 -9.46 -8.42 -17.52
CA ALA A 210 -9.04 -9.64 -16.84
C ALA A 210 -10.18 -10.68 -16.78
N ILE A 211 -11.40 -10.27 -16.43
CA ILE A 211 -12.58 -11.14 -16.43
C ILE A 211 -12.87 -11.69 -17.83
N LYS A 212 -12.65 -10.90 -18.89
CA LYS A 212 -12.87 -11.34 -20.27
C LYS A 212 -11.80 -12.30 -20.76
N ASN A 213 -10.54 -12.02 -20.44
CA ASN A 213 -9.39 -12.67 -21.10
C ASN A 213 -8.76 -13.82 -20.29
N LEU A 214 -8.97 -13.87 -18.97
CA LEU A 214 -8.39 -14.90 -18.11
C LEU A 214 -9.37 -16.06 -17.91
N HIS A 215 -8.84 -17.29 -17.93
CA HIS A 215 -9.63 -18.50 -17.71
C HIS A 215 -9.53 -18.95 -16.25
N GLN A 216 -10.69 -19.17 -15.62
CA GLN A 216 -10.77 -19.51 -14.19
C GLN A 216 -9.93 -20.76 -13.85
N SER A 217 -10.05 -21.82 -14.65
CA SER A 217 -9.31 -23.07 -14.45
C SER A 217 -7.79 -22.91 -14.51
N GLN A 218 -7.29 -21.90 -15.23
CA GLN A 218 -5.86 -21.60 -15.29
C GLN A 218 -5.42 -20.85 -14.03
N VAL A 219 -6.22 -19.87 -13.59
CA VAL A 219 -5.94 -19.09 -12.37
C VAL A 219 -5.88 -20.01 -11.15
N ASP A 220 -6.88 -20.88 -10.98
CA ASP A 220 -6.93 -21.77 -9.81
C ASP A 220 -5.80 -22.80 -9.84
N ARG A 221 -5.49 -23.37 -11.02
CA ARG A 221 -4.35 -24.30 -11.21
C ARG A 221 -3.01 -23.63 -10.93
N GLU A 222 -2.85 -22.36 -11.30
CA GLU A 222 -1.62 -21.61 -11.03
C GLU A 222 -1.41 -21.42 -9.52
N LEU A 223 -2.45 -21.08 -8.77
CA LEU A 223 -2.37 -20.96 -7.31
C LEU A 223 -2.02 -22.32 -6.66
N GLU A 224 -2.67 -23.39 -7.08
CA GLU A 224 -2.38 -24.75 -6.61
C GLU A 224 -0.93 -25.17 -6.90
N ALA A 225 -0.46 -24.92 -8.13
CA ALA A 225 0.92 -25.22 -8.52
C ALA A 225 1.99 -24.46 -7.72
N HIS A 226 1.62 -23.31 -7.14
CA HIS A 226 2.52 -22.50 -6.29
C HIS A 226 2.31 -22.74 -4.80
N ASP A 227 1.44 -23.68 -4.41
CA ASP A 227 1.11 -23.97 -3.02
C ASP A 227 0.55 -22.73 -2.31
N ILE A 228 -0.43 -22.10 -2.95
CA ILE A 228 -1.14 -20.91 -2.45
C ILE A 228 -2.60 -21.26 -2.23
N LEU A 229 -3.02 -21.19 -0.98
CA LEU A 229 -4.41 -21.39 -0.58
C LEU A 229 -5.16 -20.05 -0.58
N SER A 230 -6.48 -20.11 -0.77
CA SER A 230 -7.34 -18.93 -0.58
C SER A 230 -8.64 -19.30 0.11
N ASN A 231 -9.29 -18.34 0.76
CA ASN A 231 -10.63 -18.52 1.31
C ASN A 231 -11.74 -18.50 0.25
N CYS A 232 -11.40 -18.30 -1.02
CA CYS A 232 -12.34 -18.23 -2.12
C CYS A 232 -12.59 -19.63 -2.68
N ARG A 233 -13.84 -19.90 -3.09
CA ARG A 233 -14.14 -21.12 -3.88
C ARG A 233 -13.42 -21.12 -5.23
N TYR A 234 -13.37 -19.95 -5.86
CA TYR A 234 -12.65 -19.66 -7.09
C TYR A 234 -11.94 -18.33 -6.92
N TYR A 235 -10.65 -18.25 -7.23
CA TYR A 235 -9.93 -17.00 -7.01
C TYR A 235 -10.39 -15.92 -8.02
N PRO A 236 -10.60 -14.65 -7.60
CA PRO A 236 -11.08 -13.62 -8.50
C PRO A 236 -10.14 -13.38 -9.68
N ARG A 237 -10.63 -13.55 -10.91
CA ARG A 237 -9.83 -13.41 -12.12
C ARG A 237 -9.27 -12.01 -12.30
N ASP A 238 -10.00 -10.99 -11.87
CA ASP A 238 -9.50 -9.62 -11.93
C ASP A 238 -8.40 -9.33 -10.91
N GLU A 239 -8.15 -10.21 -9.95
CA GLU A 239 -7.07 -10.12 -8.97
C GLU A 239 -5.98 -11.17 -9.21
N ALA A 240 -6.11 -12.00 -10.25
CA ALA A 240 -5.14 -13.03 -10.59
C ALA A 240 -3.77 -12.43 -10.92
N PRO A 241 -2.65 -13.16 -10.69
CA PRO A 241 -1.30 -12.70 -11.01
C PRO A 241 -1.16 -12.08 -12.41
N ALA A 242 -1.74 -12.73 -13.43
CA ALA A 242 -1.70 -12.26 -14.82
C ALA A 242 -2.46 -10.94 -15.09
N ALA A 243 -3.24 -10.42 -14.14
CA ALA A 243 -3.87 -9.10 -14.24
C ALA A 243 -2.92 -7.95 -13.88
N TYR A 244 -1.78 -8.26 -13.28
CA TYR A 244 -0.78 -7.30 -12.79
C TYR A 244 0.43 -7.22 -13.72
N LYS A 245 1.20 -6.14 -13.56
CA LYS A 245 2.53 -6.03 -14.18
C LYS A 245 3.49 -7.03 -13.53
N ASP A 246 4.60 -7.31 -14.20
CA ASP A 246 5.70 -8.08 -13.60
C ASP A 246 6.21 -7.35 -12.36
N PHE A 247 6.08 -8.00 -11.20
CA PHE A 247 6.44 -7.40 -9.93
C PHE A 247 7.95 -7.21 -9.80
N ASN A 248 8.77 -8.10 -10.37
CA ASN A 248 10.22 -7.98 -10.32
C ASN A 248 10.71 -6.82 -11.19
N GLU A 249 10.13 -6.60 -12.37
CA GLU A 249 10.45 -5.42 -13.18
C GLU A 249 10.11 -4.11 -12.44
N VAL A 250 8.96 -4.09 -11.76
CA VAL A 250 8.55 -2.94 -10.95
C VAL A 250 9.56 -2.67 -9.83
N LEU A 251 9.97 -3.69 -9.08
CA LEU A 251 10.99 -3.54 -8.02
C LEU A 251 12.34 -3.13 -8.58
N GLN A 252 12.75 -3.71 -9.71
CA GLN A 252 13.99 -3.37 -10.38
C GLN A 252 14.01 -1.90 -10.81
N SER A 253 12.89 -1.37 -11.29
CA SER A 253 12.79 0.05 -11.69
C SER A 253 13.08 1.01 -10.52
N VAL A 254 12.56 0.71 -9.33
CA VAL A 254 12.78 1.50 -8.11
C VAL A 254 14.25 1.43 -7.66
N GLN A 255 14.86 0.25 -7.78
CA GLN A 255 16.25 0.01 -7.43
C GLN A 255 17.21 0.70 -8.40
N LEU A 256 16.97 0.59 -9.71
CA LEU A 256 17.79 1.24 -10.76
C LEU A 256 17.72 2.76 -10.67
N ALA A 257 16.56 3.30 -10.27
CA ALA A 257 16.41 4.73 -10.00
C ALA A 257 17.07 5.18 -8.68
N GLY A 258 17.66 4.26 -7.91
CA GLY A 258 18.33 4.58 -6.65
C GLY A 258 17.38 5.08 -5.56
N LEU A 259 16.08 4.75 -5.64
CA LEU A 259 15.06 5.26 -4.72
C LEU A 259 14.91 4.37 -3.48
N ALA A 260 14.92 3.04 -3.66
CA ALA A 260 14.81 2.09 -2.57
C ALA A 260 15.48 0.76 -2.92
N THR A 261 15.80 -0.05 -1.91
CA THR A 261 16.32 -1.41 -2.09
C THR A 261 15.50 -2.42 -1.31
N GLU A 262 15.38 -3.62 -1.85
CA GLU A 262 14.65 -4.71 -1.21
C GLU A 262 15.48 -5.31 -0.07
N VAL A 263 14.85 -5.50 1.09
CA VAL A 263 15.49 -6.10 2.28
C VAL A 263 14.89 -7.46 2.63
N ALA A 264 13.65 -7.72 2.20
CA ALA A 264 13.02 -9.04 2.31
C ALA A 264 12.00 -9.25 1.19
N ARG A 265 11.85 -10.50 0.78
CA ARG A 265 10.75 -10.99 -0.04
C ARG A 265 9.78 -11.79 0.84
N LEU A 266 8.50 -11.61 0.61
CA LEU A 266 7.43 -12.31 1.31
C LEU A 266 6.72 -13.19 0.27
N ARG A 267 6.64 -14.50 0.51
CA ARG A 267 5.98 -15.44 -0.41
C ARG A 267 4.63 -15.86 0.14
N ALA A 268 3.55 -15.49 -0.52
CA ALA A 268 2.21 -15.84 -0.06
C ALA A 268 1.98 -17.35 -0.02
N ARG A 269 1.27 -17.77 1.02
CA ARG A 269 0.79 -19.15 1.26
C ARG A 269 -0.69 -19.21 1.48
N PHE A 270 -1.26 -18.14 2.02
CA PHE A 270 -2.70 -18.03 2.17
C PHE A 270 -3.15 -16.62 1.86
N VAL A 271 -4.16 -16.50 0.99
CA VAL A 271 -4.76 -15.23 0.60
C VAL A 271 -6.21 -15.17 1.10
N LEU A 272 -6.49 -14.14 1.87
CA LEU A 272 -7.81 -13.74 2.32
C LEU A 272 -8.34 -12.64 1.42
N LYS A 273 -9.46 -12.91 0.76
CA LYS A 273 -10.25 -11.93 0.03
C LYS A 273 -11.58 -11.69 0.73
N ASP A 274 -12.18 -10.55 0.44
CA ASP A 274 -13.54 -10.26 0.87
C ASP A 274 -14.48 -11.36 0.33
N GLY A 275 -15.29 -11.93 1.22
CA GLY A 275 -16.24 -13.00 0.90
C GLY A 275 -17.58 -12.47 0.41
N SER A 276 -17.76 -11.15 0.36
CA SER A 276 -18.93 -10.53 -0.25
C SER A 276 -18.95 -10.78 -1.75
N THR A 277 -20.16 -10.84 -2.31
CA THR A 277 -20.36 -10.69 -3.75
C THR A 277 -19.69 -9.38 -4.17
N PRO A 278 -18.93 -9.31 -5.28
CA PRO A 278 -18.29 -8.08 -5.71
C PRO A 278 -19.30 -6.94 -5.72
N ASP A 279 -18.97 -5.81 -5.07
CA ASP A 279 -19.70 -4.56 -5.20
C ASP A 279 -19.49 -4.03 -6.63
N ASP A 280 -20.17 -4.63 -7.61
CA ASP A 280 -20.28 -4.17 -9.00
C ASP A 280 -21.73 -3.76 -9.31
#